data_AF-A0AAW1V0Z1-F1
#
_entry.id   AF-A0AAW1V0Z1-F1
#
_cell.length_a   1.000
_cell.length_b   1.000
_cell.length_c   1.000
_cell.angle_alpha   90.00
_cell.angle_beta   90.00
_cell.angle_gamma   90.00
#
_symmetry.space_group_name_H-M   'P 1'
#
loop_
_entity.id
_entity.type
_entity.pdbx_description
1 polymer ?
#
loop_
_entity_poly.entity_id
_entity_poly.type
_entity_poly.pdbx_seq_one_letter_code
_entity_poly.pdbx_strand_id
1 'polypeptide(L)'
;MAGDFKVHFGTVEVVALRLCDVVLGFDMQQTIKETTRQKSCLDNIFVSANMNVHHTEVTDLYLSDHLGQIIDIFVPSHCRVWYQIKQMPTSYSEGIVHVL
;
A
#
# COMPACT_ATOMS: atom_id res chain seq x y z
N MET A 1 -3.62 5.63 1.13
CA MET A 1 -2.78 6.09 2.25
C MET A 1 -1.63 5.13 2.41
N ALA A 2 -0.38 5.58 2.50
CA ALA A 2 0.77 4.71 2.66
C ALA A 2 1.69 5.25 3.76
N GLY A 3 2.33 4.37 4.53
CA GLY A 3 3.35 4.78 5.50
C GLY A 3 3.70 3.73 6.55
N ASP A 4 4.64 4.10 7.43
CA ASP A 4 5.00 3.40 8.66
C ASP A 4 4.03 3.79 9.77
N PHE A 5 3.23 2.83 10.24
CA PHE A 5 2.24 3.05 11.31
C PHE A 5 2.78 2.67 12.68
N LYS A 6 3.92 1.97 12.77
CA LYS A 6 4.47 1.38 14.00
C LYS A 6 3.47 0.49 14.74
N VAL A 7 2.66 -0.24 13.97
CA VAL A 7 1.60 -1.13 14.45
C VAL A 7 1.81 -2.50 13.83
N HIS A 8 1.72 -3.57 14.63
CA HIS A 8 1.92 -4.93 14.14
C HIS A 8 0.68 -5.45 13.41
N PHE A 9 0.58 -5.18 12.11
CA PHE A 9 -0.52 -5.67 11.27
C PHE A 9 -0.51 -7.20 11.17
N GLY A 10 -1.70 -7.78 10.95
CA GLY A 10 -1.86 -9.24 10.87
C GLY A 10 -1.74 -9.97 12.22
N THR A 11 -1.70 -9.24 13.33
CA THR A 11 -1.68 -9.78 14.69
C THR A 11 -3.02 -9.57 15.41
N VAL A 12 -3.12 -10.07 16.64
CA VAL A 12 -4.27 -9.86 17.54
C VAL A 12 -4.10 -8.63 18.44
N GLU A 13 -3.10 -7.78 18.18
CA GLU A 13 -2.88 -6.56 18.96
C GLU A 13 -4.05 -5.58 18.78
N VAL A 14 -4.60 -5.11 19.91
CA VAL A 14 -5.78 -4.23 19.94
C VAL A 14 -5.58 -2.96 19.11
N VAL A 15 -4.36 -2.42 19.07
CA VAL A 15 -4.04 -1.20 18.30
C VAL A 15 -4.15 -1.48 16.80
N ALA A 16 -3.67 -2.64 16.34
CA ALA A 16 -3.78 -3.07 14.94
C ALA A 16 -5.24 -3.27 14.53
N LEU A 17 -6.00 -3.98 15.36
CA LEU A 17 -7.43 -4.21 15.11
C LEU A 17 -8.21 -2.89 15.04
N ARG A 18 -8.01 -1.99 16.01
CA ARG A 18 -8.69 -0.68 16.03
C ARG A 18 -8.31 0.20 14.84
N LEU A 19 -7.03 0.22 14.44
CA LEU A 19 -6.62 0.98 13.29
C LEU A 19 -7.28 0.45 12.02
N CYS A 20 -7.32 -0.88 11.84
CA CYS A 20 -8.01 -1.53 10.73
C CYS A 20 -9.52 -1.23 10.73
N ASP A 21 -10.18 -1.24 11.90
CA ASP A 21 -11.60 -0.89 12.01
C ASP A 21 -11.86 0.58 11.64
N VAL A 22 -10.98 1.49 12.07
CA VAL A 22 -11.09 2.93 11.75
C VAL A 22 -10.97 3.14 10.24
N VAL A 23 -9.94 2.59 9.60
CA VAL A 23 -9.74 2.77 8.15
C VAL A 23 -10.84 2.08 7.34
N LEU A 24 -11.37 0.95 7.81
CA LEU A 24 -12.54 0.31 7.21
C LEU A 24 -13.78 1.22 7.26
N GLY A 25 -13.95 1.97 8.35
CA GLY A 25 -14.99 3.00 8.47
C GLY A 25 -14.85 4.15 7.46
N PHE A 26 -13.66 4.33 6.87
CA PHE A 26 -13.41 5.26 5.76
C PHE A 26 -13.43 4.58 4.39
N ASP A 27 -14.02 3.39 4.28
CA ASP A 27 -14.08 2.58 3.05
C ASP A 27 -12.68 2.28 2.48
N MET A 28 -11.69 2.08 3.36
CA MET A 28 -10.34 1.68 2.98
C MET A 28 -10.00 0.27 3.47
N GLN A 29 -9.17 -0.43 2.73
CA GLN A 29 -8.72 -1.79 3.03
C GLN A 29 -7.19 -1.87 3.06
N GLN A 30 -6.68 -2.70 3.96
CA GLN A 30 -5.27 -3.05 4.08
C GLN A 30 -4.83 -3.88 2.86
N THR A 31 -3.72 -3.52 2.20
CA THR A 31 -3.20 -4.30 1.08
C THR A 31 -2.02 -5.20 1.47
N ILE A 32 -1.11 -4.73 2.32
CA ILE A 32 0.13 -5.46 2.65
C ILE A 32 -0.09 -6.38 3.84
N LYS A 33 0.19 -7.68 3.67
CA LYS A 33 0.02 -8.72 4.70
C LYS A 33 1.34 -9.43 5.06
N GLU A 34 2.42 -9.04 4.41
CA GLU A 34 3.75 -9.63 4.59
C GLU A 34 4.62 -8.76 5.51
N THR A 35 5.71 -9.34 6.00
CA THR A 35 6.67 -8.62 6.85
C THR A 35 7.31 -7.48 6.07
N THR A 36 7.34 -6.28 6.64
CA THR A 36 7.92 -5.07 6.02
C THR A 36 9.17 -4.59 6.74
N ARG A 37 9.42 -5.10 7.96
CA ARG A 37 10.63 -4.81 8.74
C ARG A 37 10.97 -6.00 9.62
N GLN A 38 12.12 -6.60 9.40
CA GLN A 38 12.62 -7.78 10.13
C GLN A 38 11.65 -8.98 10.12
N LYS A 39 10.76 -9.08 11.12
CA LYS A 39 9.73 -10.13 11.27
C LYS A 39 8.34 -9.54 11.54
N SER A 40 8.19 -8.23 11.37
CA SER A 40 6.98 -7.48 11.65
C SER A 40 6.45 -6.81 10.38
N CYS A 41 5.13 -6.79 10.24
CA CYS A 41 4.43 -5.95 9.27
C CYS A 41 4.06 -4.63 9.97
N LEU A 42 4.82 -3.57 9.74
CA LEU A 42 4.67 -2.26 10.40
C LEU A 42 4.23 -1.15 9.44
N ASP A 43 4.54 -1.34 8.18
CA ASP A 43 4.24 -0.43 7.09
C ASP A 43 3.01 -0.97 6.34
N ASN A 44 2.14 -0.10 5.85
CA ASN A 44 1.03 -0.54 5.02
C ASN A 44 0.65 0.46 3.95
N ILE A 45 -0.06 -0.06 2.96
CA ILE A 45 -0.75 0.75 1.96
C ILE A 45 -2.23 0.42 2.11
N PHE A 46 -3.02 1.44 2.41
CA PHE A 46 -4.47 1.37 2.43
C PHE A 46 -5.01 1.99 1.16
N VAL A 47 -5.85 1.24 0.46
CA VAL A 47 -6.55 1.70 -0.75
C VAL A 47 -8.05 1.70 -0.49
N SER A 48 -8.81 2.45 -1.29
CA SER A 48 -10.27 2.40 -1.21
C SER A 48 -10.77 0.97 -1.48
N ALA A 49 -11.80 0.51 -0.77
CA ALA A 49 -12.29 -0.87 -0.83
C ALA A 49 -12.85 -1.24 -2.22
N ASN A 50 -13.30 -0.23 -2.97
CA ASN A 50 -13.73 -0.37 -4.36
C ASN A 50 -12.59 -0.40 -5.39
N MET A 51 -11.33 -0.21 -4.98
CA MET A 51 -10.19 -0.35 -5.87
C MET A 51 -9.83 -1.81 -6.06
N ASN A 52 -9.63 -2.19 -7.32
CA ASN A 52 -9.19 -3.53 -7.65
C ASN A 52 -7.65 -3.59 -7.58
N VAL A 53 -7.15 -4.19 -6.50
CA VAL A 53 -5.73 -4.49 -6.31
C VAL A 53 -5.44 -5.82 -6.99
N HIS A 54 -4.62 -5.78 -8.03
CA HIS A 54 -4.24 -6.95 -8.81
C HIS A 54 -3.12 -7.74 -8.13
N HIS A 55 -2.13 -7.02 -7.61
CA HIS A 55 -0.94 -7.61 -7.03
C HIS A 55 -0.37 -6.72 -5.92
N THR A 56 0.30 -7.35 -4.97
CA THR A 56 1.05 -6.70 -3.90
C THR A 56 2.35 -7.47 -3.71
N GLU A 57 3.45 -6.76 -3.56
CA GLU A 57 4.77 -7.34 -3.31
C GLU A 57 5.47 -6.57 -2.20
N VAL A 58 6.16 -7.30 -1.32
CA VAL A 58 7.16 -6.71 -0.43
C VAL A 58 8.55 -7.13 -0.91
N THR A 59 9.42 -6.16 -1.10
CA THR A 59 10.71 -6.37 -1.78
C THR A 59 11.86 -5.70 -1.03
N ASP A 60 13.01 -6.36 -0.96
CA ASP A 60 14.21 -5.78 -0.34
C ASP A 60 14.92 -4.88 -1.35
N LEU A 61 14.84 -3.57 -1.12
CA LEU A 61 15.53 -2.57 -1.94
C LEU A 61 16.97 -2.33 -1.49
N TYR A 62 17.40 -2.92 -0.36
CA TYR A 62 18.71 -2.70 0.25
C TYR A 62 19.01 -1.22 0.58
N LEU A 63 17.97 -0.41 0.78
CA LEU A 63 18.09 1.03 1.07
C LEU A 63 17.95 1.36 2.57
N SER A 64 17.27 0.51 3.33
CA SER A 64 17.02 0.68 4.76
C SER A 64 16.72 -0.67 5.42
N ASP A 65 16.45 -0.67 6.73
CA ASP A 65 15.94 -1.85 7.42
C ASP A 65 14.43 -2.10 7.19
N HIS A 66 13.75 -1.16 6.52
CA HIS A 66 12.42 -1.35 5.96
C HIS A 66 12.51 -1.93 4.55
N LEU A 67 11.62 -2.86 4.24
CA LEU A 67 11.40 -3.45 2.92
C LEU A 67 10.43 -2.56 2.14
N GLY A 68 10.70 -2.38 0.84
CA GLY A 68 9.84 -1.63 -0.07
C GLY A 68 8.51 -2.35 -0.31
N GLN A 69 7.48 -1.58 -0.67
CA GLN A 69 6.13 -2.09 -0.87
C GLN A 69 5.62 -1.69 -2.26
N ILE A 70 5.19 -2.66 -3.06
CA ILE A 70 4.66 -2.44 -4.39
C ILE A 70 3.21 -2.88 -4.42
N ILE A 71 2.34 -2.06 -5.04
CA ILE A 71 0.95 -2.42 -5.32
C ILE A 71 0.61 -2.16 -6.78
N ASP A 72 -0.03 -3.13 -7.41
CA ASP A 72 -0.59 -2.99 -8.74
C ASP A 72 -2.10 -2.79 -8.60
N ILE A 73 -2.59 -1.66 -9.11
CA ILE A 73 -4.01 -1.31 -9.10
C ILE A 73 -4.55 -1.21 -10.52
N PHE A 74 -5.76 -1.72 -10.72
CA PHE A 74 -6.47 -1.47 -11.97
C PHE A 74 -7.05 -0.06 -11.96
N VAL A 75 -6.62 0.75 -12.92
CA VAL A 75 -7.20 2.06 -13.18
C VAL A 75 -8.00 1.98 -14.48
N PRO A 76 -9.33 2.15 -14.45
CA PRO A 76 -10.13 2.19 -15.66
C PRO A 76 -9.65 3.30 -16.60
N SER A 77 -9.67 3.06 -17.90
CA SER A 77 -9.20 4.00 -18.94
C SER A 77 -9.94 5.35 -18.96
N HIS A 78 -11.10 5.43 -18.33
CA HIS A 78 -11.88 6.67 -18.19
C HIS A 78 -11.59 7.43 -16.88
N CYS A 79 -10.81 6.87 -15.95
CA CYS A 79 -10.36 7.55 -14.74
C CYS A 79 -9.09 8.36 -15.02
N ARG A 80 -9.08 9.63 -14.63
CA ARG A 80 -7.87 10.45 -14.63
C ARG A 80 -7.07 10.19 -13.35
N VAL A 81 -5.86 9.67 -13.51
CA VAL A 81 -4.91 9.54 -12.40
C VAL A 81 -4.11 10.84 -12.31
N TRP A 82 -4.26 11.54 -11.20
CA TRP A 82 -3.36 12.64 -10.85
C TRP A 82 -2.27 12.06 -9.95
N TYR A 83 -1.11 11.75 -10.51
CA TYR A 83 0.07 11.42 -9.72
C TYR A 83 0.93 12.68 -9.55
N GLN A 84 1.30 12.99 -8.31
CA GLN A 84 2.30 14.01 -8.02
C GLN A 84 3.67 13.32 -7.92
N ILE A 85 4.16 12.80 -9.04
CA ILE A 85 5.54 12.33 -9.17
C ILE A 85 6.32 13.50 -9.79
N LYS A 86 7.47 13.87 -9.20
CA LYS A 86 8.48 14.68 -9.90
C LYS A 86 8.89 13.92 -11.16
N GLN A 87 8.24 14.26 -12.28
CA GLN A 87 8.45 13.86 -13.67
C GLN A 87 9.11 12.49 -13.94
N MET A 88 8.35 11.57 -14.53
CA MET A 88 8.74 10.92 -15.79
C MET A 88 7.54 10.83 -16.73
N PRO A 89 7.70 11.06 -18.04
CA PRO A 89 6.62 10.97 -19.01
C PRO A 89 6.58 9.57 -19.61
N THR A 90 5.46 8.85 -19.48
CA THR A 90 5.14 7.76 -20.41
C THR A 90 3.64 7.68 -20.65
N SER A 91 3.32 7.46 -21.92
CA SER A 91 2.01 7.26 -22.51
C SER A 91 1.27 6.07 -21.89
N TYR A 92 -0.03 6.26 -21.67
CA TYR A 92 -0.98 5.32 -21.04
C TYR A 92 -1.00 3.92 -21.68
N SER A 93 -0.81 2.90 -20.84
CA SER A 93 -1.68 1.73 -20.66
C SER A 93 -1.08 0.91 -19.52
N GLU A 94 -1.82 0.69 -18.43
CA GLU A 94 -1.38 0.05 -17.17
C GLU A 94 -0.47 0.95 -16.30
N GLY A 95 -1.06 1.53 -15.25
CA GLY A 95 -0.33 2.37 -14.31
C GLY A 95 0.13 1.54 -13.11
N ILE A 96 1.43 1.25 -13.03
CA ILE A 96 2.04 0.72 -11.81
C ILE A 96 2.31 1.91 -10.88
N VAL A 97 1.82 1.83 -9.63
CA VAL A 97 2.08 2.86 -8.61
C VAL A 97 3.12 2.30 -7.65
N HIS A 98 4.36 2.78 -7.80
CA HIS A 98 5.43 2.49 -6.86
C HIS A 98 5.36 3.46 -5.69
N VAL A 99 5.20 2.94 -4.47
CA VAL A 99 5.35 3.71 -3.23
C VAL A 99 6.66 3.26 -2.59
N LEU A 100 7.65 4.16 -2.56
CA LEU A 100 8.96 3.95 -1.92
C LEU A 100 8.90 4.34 -0.44
#